data_AF-A0A815N0B0-F1
#
_entry.id   AF-A0A815N0B0-F1
#
_cell.length_a   1.000
_cell.length_b   1.000
_cell.length_c   1.000
_cell.angle_alpha   90.00
_cell.angle_beta   90.00
_cell.angle_gamma   90.00
#
_symmetry.space_group_name_H-M   'P 1'
#
loop_
_entity.id
_entity.type
_entity.pdbx_description
1 polymer ?
#
loop_
_entity_poly.entity_id
_entity_poly.type
_entity_poly.pdbx_seq_one_letter_code
_entity_poly.pdbx_strand_id
1 'polypeptide(L)'
;MATNNSVTKNQKTNLIVITGNDETFQNLLSIIQKSENCGELSGITRSIIPESTENTTKVSYKRRKTDLTCVICDDKCSGYNFNVISCESCKSFFHRNASHNVNDLKCLTNTNKCDIKFKNRRRMCRRCRLEKCLSV
;
A
#
# COMPACT_ATOMS: atom_id res chain seq x y z
N MET A 1 -38.17 -3.94 -4.63
CA MET A 1 -37.64 -3.87 -3.24
C MET A 1 -36.19 -3.44 -3.34
N ALA A 2 -35.87 -2.22 -2.91
CA ALA A 2 -34.51 -1.70 -2.97
C ALA A 2 -33.67 -2.37 -1.86
N THR A 3 -32.70 -3.20 -2.23
CA THR A 3 -31.75 -3.76 -1.26
C THR A 3 -30.78 -2.65 -0.85
N ASN A 4 -30.86 -2.21 0.41
CA ASN A 4 -29.97 -1.19 0.97
C ASN A 4 -28.58 -1.78 1.23
N ASN A 5 -27.78 -1.90 0.16
CA ASN A 5 -26.39 -2.32 0.25
C ASN A 5 -25.57 -1.20 0.92
N SER A 6 -25.13 -1.43 2.16
CA SER A 6 -24.31 -0.48 2.89
C SER A 6 -22.93 -1.08 3.16
N VAL A 7 -21.87 -0.35 2.80
CA VAL A 7 -20.47 -0.75 3.02
C VAL A 7 -19.84 0.21 4.01
N THR A 8 -19.46 -0.28 5.19
CA THR A 8 -18.73 0.52 6.18
C THR A 8 -17.28 0.01 6.30
N LYS A 9 -16.31 0.91 6.11
CA LYS A 9 -14.87 0.61 6.21
C LYS A 9 -14.31 1.12 7.54
N ASN A 10 -13.78 0.25 8.37
CA ASN A 10 -13.05 0.66 9.57
C ASN A 10 -11.56 0.87 9.23
N GLN A 11 -11.13 2.13 9.20
CA GLN A 11 -9.76 2.53 8.87
C GLN A 11 -8.70 2.06 9.90
N LYS A 12 -9.11 1.65 11.11
CA LYS A 12 -8.21 1.17 12.17
C LYS A 12 -8.00 -0.34 12.17
N THR A 13 -8.98 -1.12 11.69
CA THR A 13 -8.95 -2.61 11.78
C THR A 13 -9.00 -3.34 10.45
N ASN A 14 -9.07 -2.63 9.31
CA ASN A 14 -9.33 -3.22 7.98
C ASN A 14 -10.61 -4.09 7.93
N LEU A 15 -11.53 -3.90 8.88
CA LEU A 15 -12.82 -4.60 8.90
C LEU A 15 -13.79 -3.92 7.93
N ILE A 16 -14.42 -4.70 7.03
CA ILE A 16 -15.53 -4.24 6.18
C ILE A 16 -16.79 -4.98 6.58
N VAL A 17 -17.81 -4.25 7.03
CA VAL A 17 -19.13 -4.81 7.31
C VAL A 17 -20.03 -4.52 6.11
N ILE A 18 -20.69 -5.56 5.60
CA ILE A 18 -21.59 -5.48 4.45
C ILE A 18 -22.96 -6.03 4.83
N THR A 19 -24.00 -5.33 4.44
CA THR A 19 -25.37 -5.86 4.36
C THR A 19 -25.62 -6.26 2.91
N GLY A 20 -25.82 -7.57 2.61
CA GLY A 20 -25.95 -8.02 1.23
C GLY A 20 -25.94 -9.55 1.02
N ASN A 21 -26.38 -9.96 -0.18
CA ASN A 21 -26.45 -11.35 -0.64
C ASN A 21 -25.08 -11.92 -1.10
N ASP A 22 -25.04 -13.20 -1.50
CA ASP A 22 -23.82 -13.90 -1.94
C ASP A 22 -23.12 -13.24 -3.13
N GLU A 23 -23.89 -12.63 -4.04
CA GLU A 23 -23.36 -11.93 -5.21
C GLU A 23 -22.60 -10.65 -4.81
N THR A 24 -23.14 -9.89 -3.86
CA THR A 24 -22.45 -8.73 -3.27
C THR A 24 -21.14 -9.14 -2.59
N PHE A 25 -21.09 -10.32 -1.96
CA PHE A 25 -19.87 -10.87 -1.39
C PHE A 25 -18.81 -11.18 -2.46
N GLN A 26 -19.18 -11.88 -3.54
CA GLN A 26 -18.25 -12.21 -4.62
C GLN A 26 -17.77 -10.97 -5.40
N ASN A 27 -18.67 -10.02 -5.64
CA ASN A 27 -18.32 -8.73 -6.25
C ASN A 27 -17.33 -7.96 -5.37
N LEU A 28 -17.55 -7.91 -4.05
CA LEU A 28 -16.60 -7.25 -3.15
C LEU A 28 -15.26 -8.00 -3.06
N LEU A 29 -15.25 -9.34 -3.02
CA LEU A 29 -13.99 -10.10 -3.07
C LEU A 29 -13.20 -9.75 -4.34
N SER A 30 -13.87 -9.66 -5.49
CA SER A 30 -13.24 -9.22 -6.73
C SER A 30 -12.71 -7.78 -6.65
N ILE A 31 -13.43 -6.87 -5.98
CA ILE A 31 -13.02 -5.47 -5.78
C ILE A 31 -11.84 -5.36 -4.81
N ILE A 32 -11.83 -6.14 -3.72
CA ILE A 32 -10.74 -6.15 -2.74
C ILE A 32 -9.48 -6.80 -3.36
N GLN A 33 -9.64 -7.86 -4.15
CA GLN A 33 -8.57 -8.48 -4.93
C GLN A 33 -8.02 -7.57 -6.03
N LYS A 34 -8.89 -6.77 -6.68
CA LYS A 34 -8.51 -5.74 -7.67
C LYS A 34 -7.94 -4.46 -7.03
N SER A 35 -8.11 -4.26 -5.71
CA SER A 35 -7.40 -3.21 -4.98
C SER A 35 -5.96 -3.65 -4.76
N GLU A 36 -5.13 -3.46 -5.77
CA GLU A 36 -3.73 -3.86 -5.74
C GLU A 36 -3.00 -3.24 -4.53
N ASN A 37 -2.42 -4.14 -3.71
CA ASN A 37 -1.09 -4.10 -3.09
C ASN A 37 -0.77 -3.14 -1.93
N CYS A 38 -1.41 -3.38 -0.78
CA CYS A 38 -0.60 -3.42 0.44
C CYS A 38 -1.07 -4.56 1.34
N GLY A 39 -0.62 -5.78 1.03
CA GLY A 39 -0.93 -6.97 1.82
C GLY A 39 -1.62 -8.08 1.02
N GLU A 40 -1.10 -9.30 1.13
CA GLU A 40 -1.82 -10.52 0.80
C GLU A 40 -3.06 -10.63 1.72
N LEU A 41 -4.23 -10.93 1.15
CA LEU A 41 -5.44 -11.20 1.93
C LEU A 41 -5.22 -12.49 2.70
N SER A 42 -5.28 -12.41 4.03
CA SER A 42 -5.27 -13.60 4.89
C SER A 42 -6.47 -13.57 5.83
N GLY A 43 -7.09 -14.73 6.07
CA GLY A 43 -8.18 -14.85 7.04
C GLY A 43 -9.44 -14.08 6.65
N ILE A 44 -9.94 -14.31 5.43
CA ILE A 44 -11.30 -13.91 5.06
C ILE A 44 -12.26 -14.81 5.84
N THR A 45 -12.93 -14.27 6.86
CA THR A 45 -13.97 -15.01 7.57
C THR A 45 -15.34 -14.41 7.26
N ARG A 46 -16.25 -15.28 6.83
CA ARG A 46 -17.66 -14.96 6.62
C ARG A 46 -18.44 -15.36 7.87
N SER A 47 -19.17 -14.42 8.46
CA SER A 47 -20.09 -14.71 9.55
C SER A 47 -21.47 -14.17 9.22
N ILE A 48 -22.47 -15.05 9.24
CA ILE A 48 -23.88 -14.70 9.10
C ILE A 48 -24.38 -14.34 10.51
N ILE A 49 -24.89 -13.13 10.69
CA ILE A 49 -25.53 -12.74 11.95
C ILE A 49 -27.04 -12.84 11.75
N PRO A 50 -27.75 -13.71 12.49
CA PRO A 50 -29.20 -13.74 12.49
C PRO A 50 -29.71 -12.60 13.38
N GLU A 51 -29.80 -11.40 12.82
CA GLU A 51 -30.58 -10.32 13.44
C GLU A 51 -31.67 -9.91 12.45
N SER A 52 -32.89 -9.78 12.98
CA SER A 52 -34.18 -9.84 12.30
C SER A 52 -34.25 -9.12 10.94
N THR A 53 -34.73 -9.86 9.94
CA THR A 53 -35.24 -9.46 8.60
C THR A 53 -34.25 -9.16 7.47
N GLU A 54 -32.94 -9.09 7.67
CA GLU A 54 -31.98 -8.95 6.56
C GLU A 54 -30.72 -9.82 6.74
N ASN A 55 -30.38 -10.63 5.72
CA ASN A 55 -29.17 -11.46 5.72
C ASN A 55 -27.91 -10.57 5.70
N THR A 56 -27.34 -10.30 6.87
CA THR A 56 -26.13 -9.49 7.01
C THR A 56 -24.88 -10.38 6.96
N THR A 57 -24.01 -10.13 5.98
CA THR A 57 -22.75 -10.86 5.80
C THR A 57 -21.58 -10.04 6.35
N LYS A 58 -21.06 -10.39 7.53
CA LYS A 58 -19.82 -9.78 8.02
C LYS A 58 -18.61 -10.44 7.35
N VAL A 59 -17.77 -9.63 6.72
CA VAL A 59 -16.50 -10.06 6.13
C VAL A 59 -15.35 -9.41 6.88
N SER A 60 -14.69 -10.19 7.72
CA SER A 60 -13.42 -9.73 8.29
C SER A 60 -12.30 -10.16 7.36
N TYR A 61 -11.43 -9.24 6.95
CA TYR A 61 -10.15 -9.58 6.36
C TYR A 61 -9.04 -8.97 7.20
N LYS A 62 -8.05 -9.79 7.53
CA LYS A 62 -6.75 -9.26 7.96
C LYS A 62 -5.91 -9.12 6.71
N ARG A 63 -5.68 -7.87 6.28
CA ARG A 63 -4.47 -7.63 5.50
C ARG A 63 -3.31 -7.95 6.43
N ARG A 64 -2.59 -9.05 6.16
CA ARG A 64 -1.24 -9.15 6.72
C ARG A 64 -0.53 -7.90 6.22
N LYS A 65 0.11 -7.16 7.13
CA LYS A 65 1.25 -6.33 6.75
C LYS A 65 2.25 -7.35 6.20
N THR A 66 2.11 -7.72 4.93
CA THR A 66 3.17 -8.46 4.25
C THR A 66 4.39 -7.55 4.33
N ASP A 67 5.56 -8.14 4.53
CA ASP A 67 6.83 -7.40 4.54
C ASP A 67 7.13 -6.92 3.13
N LEU A 68 6.30 -5.97 2.65
CA LEU A 68 6.53 -5.27 1.41
C LEU A 68 7.78 -4.44 1.58
N THR A 69 8.57 -4.51 0.53
CA THR A 69 9.91 -3.96 0.50
C THR A 69 9.88 -2.77 -0.43
N CYS A 70 10.39 -1.62 0.03
CA CYS A 70 10.42 -0.40 -0.76
C CYS A 70 11.27 -0.62 -2.01
N VAL A 71 10.70 -0.44 -3.21
CA VAL A 71 11.41 -0.68 -4.49
C VAL A 71 12.59 0.29 -4.76
N ILE A 72 12.73 1.32 -3.92
CA ILE A 72 13.84 2.28 -3.98
C ILE A 72 15.05 1.82 -3.18
N CYS A 73 14.84 1.26 -1.98
CA CYS A 73 15.90 1.08 -1.00
C CYS A 73 15.79 -0.16 -0.13
N ASP A 74 14.87 -1.05 -0.45
CA ASP A 74 14.60 -2.31 0.23
C ASP A 74 14.27 -2.23 1.72
N ASP A 75 13.91 -1.04 2.20
CA ASP A 75 13.45 -0.82 3.58
C ASP A 75 11.96 -1.18 3.71
N LYS A 76 11.50 -1.42 4.94
CA LYS A 76 10.11 -1.82 5.19
C LYS A 76 9.15 -0.76 4.65
N CYS A 77 8.25 -1.19 3.77
CA CYS A 77 7.28 -0.32 3.13
C CYS A 77 6.12 0.00 4.07
N SER A 78 5.62 1.24 4.00
CA SER A 78 4.39 1.66 4.69
C SER A 78 3.14 1.52 3.82
N GLY A 79 3.31 1.40 2.51
CA GLY A 79 2.28 1.21 1.49
C GLY A 79 2.64 1.92 0.17
N TYR A 80 1.62 2.22 -0.62
CA TYR A 80 1.78 3.02 -1.83
C TYR A 80 1.99 4.51 -1.51
N ASN A 81 3.02 5.11 -2.11
CA ASN A 81 3.19 6.55 -2.18
C ASN A 81 3.51 6.92 -3.62
N PHE A 82 2.77 7.87 -4.19
CA PHE A 82 2.89 8.25 -5.60
C PHE A 82 2.76 7.05 -6.56
N ASN A 83 1.79 6.17 -6.29
CA ASN A 83 1.52 4.92 -7.03
C ASN A 83 2.68 3.90 -7.03
N VAL A 84 3.68 4.08 -6.16
CA VAL A 84 4.81 3.15 -6.00
C VAL A 84 4.89 2.60 -4.57
N ILE A 85 5.21 1.32 -4.42
CA ILE A 85 5.48 0.67 -3.14
C ILE A 85 6.77 1.27 -2.53
N SER A 86 6.63 2.13 -1.51
CA SER A 86 7.79 2.80 -0.92
C SER A 86 7.70 2.99 0.60
N CYS A 87 8.85 3.15 1.25
CA CYS A 87 8.93 3.44 2.68
C CYS A 87 8.74 4.94 2.95
N GLU A 88 8.35 5.29 4.18
CA GLU A 88 8.08 6.69 4.59
C GLU A 88 9.28 7.61 4.30
N SER A 89 10.48 7.09 4.53
CA SER A 89 11.69 7.88 4.32
C SER A 89 11.96 8.19 2.84
N CYS A 90 11.54 7.33 1.89
CA CYS A 90 11.67 7.58 0.46
C CYS A 90 10.55 8.49 -0.04
N LYS A 91 9.33 8.34 0.48
CA LYS A 91 8.23 9.29 0.26
C LYS A 91 8.61 10.73 0.65
N SER A 92 9.05 10.96 1.89
CA SER A 92 9.43 12.31 2.34
C SER A 92 10.70 12.82 1.67
N PHE A 93 11.58 11.93 1.21
CA PHE A 93 12.74 12.32 0.42
C PHE A 93 12.31 12.82 -0.96
N PHE A 94 11.47 12.06 -1.67
CA PHE A 94 10.99 12.41 -3.00
C PHE A 94 10.21 13.73 -2.99
N HIS A 95 9.24 13.89 -2.06
CA HIS A 95 8.49 15.14 -1.93
C HIS A 95 9.39 16.39 -1.80
N ARG A 96 10.54 16.28 -1.12
CA ARG A 96 11.47 17.40 -0.93
C ARG A 96 12.42 17.62 -2.11
N ASN A 97 12.60 16.63 -2.98
CA ASN A 97 13.65 16.65 -4.00
C ASN A 97 13.11 16.50 -5.44
N ALA A 98 11.82 16.25 -5.64
CA ALA A 98 11.22 15.98 -6.95
C ALA A 98 11.45 17.12 -7.97
N SER A 99 11.55 18.37 -7.50
CA SER A 99 11.81 19.53 -8.37
C SER A 99 13.29 19.76 -8.70
N HIS A 100 14.22 19.02 -8.08
CA HIS A 100 15.65 19.16 -8.37
C HIS A 100 16.04 18.35 -9.60
N ASN A 101 16.90 18.93 -10.44
CA ASN A 101 17.54 18.18 -11.51
C ASN A 101 18.60 17.25 -10.90
N VAL A 102 18.52 15.96 -11.21
CA VAL A 102 19.49 14.94 -10.76
C VAL A 102 20.92 15.31 -11.16
N ASN A 103 21.10 15.96 -12.31
CA ASN A 103 22.42 16.34 -12.80
C ASN A 103 23.12 17.42 -11.97
N ASP A 104 22.34 18.23 -11.23
CA ASP A 104 22.89 19.27 -10.34
C ASP A 104 23.36 18.70 -9.00
N LEU A 105 22.95 17.46 -8.68
CA LEU A 105 23.32 16.77 -7.44
C LEU A 105 24.62 16.01 -7.61
N LYS A 106 25.59 16.25 -6.73
CA LYS A 106 26.87 15.52 -6.71
C LYS A 106 26.69 14.10 -6.13
N CYS A 107 27.28 13.11 -6.80
CA CYS A 107 27.44 11.76 -6.28
C CYS A 107 28.62 11.72 -5.32
N LEU A 108 28.47 11.13 -4.12
CA LEU A 108 29.57 11.05 -3.15
C LEU A 108 30.73 10.20 -3.67
N THR A 109 30.45 9.15 -4.43
CA THR A 109 31.48 8.23 -4.95
C THR A 109 31.93 8.58 -6.37
N ASN A 110 31.37 9.63 -6.98
CA ASN A 110 31.56 9.98 -8.39
C ASN A 110 31.24 8.87 -9.41
N THR A 111 30.63 7.76 -8.99
CA THR A 111 30.25 6.64 -9.88
C THR A 111 28.87 6.82 -10.51
N ASN A 112 28.04 7.70 -9.93
CA ASN A 112 26.61 7.82 -10.23
C ASN A 112 25.82 6.50 -10.12
N LYS A 113 26.36 5.49 -9.41
CA LYS A 113 25.77 4.15 -9.29
C LYS A 113 25.78 3.67 -7.83
N CYS A 114 25.50 4.57 -6.89
CA CYS A 114 25.49 4.21 -5.47
C CYS A 114 24.35 3.21 -5.19
N ASP A 115 24.66 2.16 -4.45
CA ASP A 115 23.66 1.20 -3.97
C ASP A 115 22.84 1.81 -2.82
N ILE A 116 21.57 2.13 -3.10
CA ILE A 116 20.66 2.84 -2.20
C ILE A 116 20.01 1.90 -1.16
N LYS A 117 20.23 0.57 -1.25
CA LYS A 117 19.75 -0.35 -0.20
C LYS A 117 20.44 -0.11 1.15
N PHE A 118 21.70 0.31 1.13
CA PHE A 118 22.46 0.56 2.35
C PHE A 118 22.10 1.92 2.96
N LYS A 119 21.60 1.92 4.20
CA LYS A 119 21.16 3.12 4.96
C LYS A 119 22.16 4.29 4.89
N ASN A 120 23.45 4.01 5.07
CA ASN A 120 24.49 5.04 5.02
C ASN A 120 24.65 5.65 3.62
N ARG A 121 24.65 4.82 2.56
CA ARG A 121 24.75 5.30 1.18
C ARG A 121 23.49 6.06 0.76
N ARG A 122 22.32 5.55 1.11
CA ARG A 122 21.01 6.21 0.95
C ARG A 122 20.93 7.59 1.61
N ARG A 123 21.52 7.74 2.80
CA ARG A 123 21.56 9.03 3.52
C ARG A 123 22.51 10.01 2.83
N MET A 124 23.66 9.53 2.36
CA MET A 124 24.74 10.39 1.86
C MET A 124 24.58 10.79 0.39
N CYS A 125 24.09 9.90 -0.48
CA CYS A 125 23.98 10.19 -1.90
C CYS A 125 22.56 10.59 -2.29
N ARG A 126 22.25 11.89 -2.20
CA ARG A 126 20.97 12.44 -2.67
C ARG A 126 20.75 12.23 -4.17
N ARG A 127 21.82 12.37 -4.97
CA ARG A 127 21.78 12.18 -6.43
C ARG A 127 21.21 10.81 -6.81
N CYS A 128 21.91 9.73 -6.47
CA CYS A 128 21.51 8.38 -6.88
C CYS A 128 20.19 7.95 -6.22
N ARG A 129 19.86 8.48 -5.04
CA ARG A 129 18.55 8.25 -4.42
C ARG A 129 17.42 8.90 -5.21
N LEU A 130 17.59 10.15 -5.65
CA LEU A 130 16.59 10.87 -6.45
C LEU A 130 16.45 10.23 -7.84
N GLU A 131 17.56 9.87 -8.47
CA GLU A 131 17.59 9.13 -9.73
C GLU A 131 16.78 7.83 -9.63
N LYS A 132 17.01 7.04 -8.57
CA LYS A 132 16.24 5.82 -8.32
C LYS A 132 14.75 6.11 -8.12
N CYS A 133 14.39 7.17 -7.40
CA CYS A 133 12.99 7.59 -7.21
C CYS A 133 12.29 7.99 -8.51
N LEU A 134 13.00 8.54 -9.49
CA LEU A 134 12.44 8.93 -10.79
C LEU A 134 12.37 7.76 -11.79
N SER A 135 13.09 6.67 -11.51
CA SER A 135 13.20 5.50 -12.40
C SER A 135 12.19 4.38 -12.13
N VAL A 136 11.31 4.55 -11.14
CA VAL A 136 10.32 3.55 -10.72
C VAL A 136 8.92 3.87 -11.18
#